data_AF-A0A3C1A110-F1
#
_entry.id   AF-A0A3C1A110-F1
#
_cell.length_a   1.000
_cell.length_b   1.000
_cell.length_c   1.000
_cell.angle_alpha   90.00
_cell.angle_beta   90.00
_cell.angle_gamma   90.00
#
_symmetry.space_group_name_H-M   'P 1'
#
loop_
_entity.id
_entity.type
_entity.pdbx_description
1 polymer ?
#
loop_
_entity_poly.entity_id
_entity_poly.type
_entity_poly.pdbx_seq_one_letter_code
_entity_poly.pdbx_strand_id
1 'polypeptide(L)' 'MFLWPIFLLFFLALPIALVVGAYLLYWKTEQAGGLMPVRPKVAPTGYTRACPSCGRFLQEGWVKYPHCGSEIFQARE' A
#
# COMPACT_ATOMS: atom_id res chain seq x y z
N MET A 1 23.30 37.63 -35.39
CA MET A 1 21.85 37.57 -35.06
C MET A 1 21.24 36.16 -35.16
N PHE A 2 22.02 35.07 -35.03
CA PHE A 2 21.50 33.68 -35.20
C PHE A 2 21.50 32.82 -33.91
N LEU A 3 22.02 33.31 -32.77
CA LEU A 3 22.05 32.55 -31.51
C LEU A 3 20.73 32.60 -30.71
N TRP A 4 19.84 33.55 -31.00
CA TRP A 4 18.58 33.74 -30.29
C TRP A 4 17.68 32.47 -30.22
N PRO A 5 17.43 31.74 -31.33
CA PRO A 5 16.61 30.52 -31.28
C PRO A 5 17.28 29.41 -30.47
N ILE A 6 18.62 29.36 -30.46
CA ILE A 6 19.39 28.37 -29.70
C ILE A 6 19.21 28.65 -28.20
N PHE A 7 19.35 29.90 -27.77
CA PHE A 7 19.11 30.28 -26.37
C PHE A 7 17.69 29.94 -25.91
N LEU A 8 16.68 30.19 -26.74
CA LEU A 8 15.28 29.91 -26.42
C LEU A 8 15.03 28.40 -26.27
N LEU A 9 15.61 27.58 -27.14
CA LEU A 9 15.54 26.12 -27.04
C LEU A 9 16.23 25.59 -25.78
N PHE A 10 17.41 26.10 -25.45
CA PHE A 10 18.08 25.74 -24.19
C PHE A 10 17.25 26.16 -22.98
N PHE A 11 16.71 27.37 -22.96
CA PHE A 11 15.90 27.86 -21.85
C PHE A 11 14.60 27.04 -21.65
N LEU A 12 14.04 26.49 -22.73
CA LEU A 12 12.87 25.63 -22.68
C LEU A 12 13.21 24.17 -22.31
N ALA A 13 14.31 23.64 -22.83
CA ALA A 13 14.73 22.25 -22.61
C ALA A 13 15.38 22.03 -21.24
N LEU A 14 16.09 23.02 -20.71
CA LEU A 14 16.78 22.94 -19.41
C LEU A 14 15.84 22.59 -18.23
N PRO A 15 14.70 23.28 -18.01
CA PRO A 15 13.81 22.92 -16.91
C PRO A 15 13.16 21.54 -17.11
N ILE A 16 12.85 21.17 -18.35
CA ILE A 16 12.28 19.84 -18.66
C ILE A 16 13.31 18.74 -18.33
N ALA A 17 14.57 18.94 -18.72
CA ALA A 17 15.65 18.00 -18.42
C ALA A 17 15.88 17.87 -16.90
N LEU A 18 15.80 18.96 -16.15
CA LEU A 18 15.91 18.94 -14.68
C LEU A 18 14.75 18.18 -14.03
N VAL A 19 13.50 18.43 -14.47
CA VAL A 19 12.31 17.75 -13.94
C VAL A 19 12.36 16.26 -14.25
N VAL A 20 12.69 15.87 -15.49
CA VAL A 20 12.80 14.45 -15.88
C VAL A 20 13.94 13.78 -15.13
N GLY A 21 15.09 14.43 -14.99
CA GLY A 21 16.22 13.90 -14.20
C GLY A 21 15.85 13.67 -12.74
N ALA A 22 15.21 14.65 -12.09
CA ALA A 22 14.73 14.52 -10.72
C ALA A 22 13.66 13.42 -10.58
N TYR A 23 12.75 13.32 -11.53
CA TYR A 23 11.71 12.29 -11.58
C TYR A 23 12.29 10.88 -11.72
N LEU A 24 13.29 10.69 -12.59
CA LEU A 24 13.98 9.41 -12.76
C LEU A 24 14.79 9.02 -11.51
N LEU A 25 15.44 9.99 -10.86
CA LEU A 25 16.14 9.74 -9.59
C LEU A 25 15.15 9.37 -8.48
N TYR A 26 14.02 10.08 -8.37
CA TYR A 26 12.95 9.75 -7.43
C TYR A 26 12.45 8.31 -7.64
N TRP A 27 12.12 7.93 -8.88
CA TRP A 27 11.64 6.59 -9.19
C TRP A 27 12.70 5.51 -8.94
N LYS A 28 13.98 5.81 -9.17
CA LYS A 28 15.07 4.89 -8.87
C LYS A 28 15.22 4.62 -7.37
N THR A 29 14.90 5.59 -6.51
CA THR A 29 14.91 5.37 -5.05
C THR A 29 13.79 4.43 -4.59
N GLU A 30 12.63 4.44 -5.26
CA GLU A 30 11.52 3.52 -4.94
C GLU A 30 11.84 2.06 -5.25
N GLN A 31 12.74 1.79 -6.21
CA GLN A 31 13.18 0.42 -6.51
C GLN A 31 14.32 -0.08 -5.60
N ALA A 32 15.13 0.84 -5.05
CA ALA A 32 16.28 0.50 -4.22
C ALA A 32 15.95 0.44 -2.71
N GLY A 33 14.85 1.06 -2.28
CA GLY A 33 14.39 1.04 -0.88
C GLY A 33 13.28 0.03 -0.68
N GLY A 34 13.57 -1.10 -0.02
CA GLY A 34 12.61 -2.11 0.44
C GLY A 34 11.65 -1.62 1.54
N LEU A 35 11.01 -0.48 1.32
CA LEU A 35 9.96 0.10 2.15
C LEU A 35 8.78 0.50 1.26
N MET A 36 8.39 -0.40 0.35
CA MET A 36 6.97 -0.49 0.01
C MET A 36 6.23 -0.46 1.35
N PRO A 37 5.28 0.45 1.59
CA PRO A 37 4.34 0.23 2.67
C PRO A 37 3.61 -1.05 2.25
N VAL A 38 4.09 -2.19 2.72
CA VAL A 38 3.31 -3.42 2.79
C VAL A 38 2.03 -2.93 3.44
N ARG A 39 0.94 -2.82 2.67
CA ARG A 39 -0.36 -2.50 3.24
C ARG A 39 -0.49 -3.49 4.39
N PRO A 40 -0.53 -3.03 5.66
CA PRO A 40 -0.83 -3.93 6.74
C PRO A 40 -2.13 -4.58 6.29
N LYS A 41 -2.12 -5.89 6.08
CA LYS A 41 -3.37 -6.62 5.96
C LYS A 41 -3.96 -6.44 7.35
N VAL A 42 -4.77 -5.39 7.50
CA VAL A 42 -5.42 -5.03 8.74
C VAL A 42 -6.22 -6.27 9.09
N ALA A 43 -5.68 -7.08 10.00
CA ALA A 43 -6.45 -8.13 10.62
C ALA A 43 -7.58 -7.36 11.31
N PRO A 44 -8.85 -7.57 10.93
CA PRO A 44 -9.94 -6.89 11.61
C PRO A 44 -9.82 -7.27 13.09
N THR A 45 -9.45 -6.30 13.92
CA THR A 45 -9.56 -6.41 15.37
C THR A 45 -11.02 -6.23 15.76
N GLY A 46 -11.89 -7.01 15.13
CA GLY A 46 -13.27 -7.18 15.52
C GLY A 46 -13.34 -8.48 16.32
N TYR A 47 -13.21 -8.35 17.63
CA TYR A 47 -13.54 -9.45 18.55
C TYR A 47 -15.06 -9.44 18.76
N THR A 48 -15.82 -9.63 17.69
CA THR A 48 -17.23 -9.23 17.69
C THR A 48 -18.12 -10.24 18.40
N ARG A 49 -17.67 -11.50 18.59
CA ARG A 49 -18.50 -12.56 19.22
C ARG A 49 -17.66 -13.56 20.01
N ALA A 50 -18.18 -14.05 21.12
CA ALA A 50 -17.62 -15.20 21.83
C ALA A 50 -18.10 -16.51 21.17
N CYS A 51 -17.23 -17.51 21.11
CA CYS A 51 -17.58 -18.83 20.61
C CYS A 51 -18.62 -19.49 21.54
N PRO A 52 -19.79 -19.94 21.03
CA PRO A 52 -20.82 -20.55 21.86
C PRO A 52 -20.37 -21.88 22.50
N SER A 53 -19.39 -22.58 21.89
CA SER A 53 -18.93 -23.88 22.40
C SER A 53 -17.83 -23.79 23.46
N CYS A 54 -17.03 -22.72 23.48
CA CYS A 54 -15.89 -22.63 24.40
C CYS A 54 -15.78 -21.28 25.14
N GLY A 55 -16.67 -20.33 24.88
CA GLY A 55 -16.74 -19.03 25.54
C GLY A 55 -15.58 -18.07 25.23
N ARG A 56 -14.65 -18.46 24.34
CA ARG A 56 -13.49 -17.63 23.97
C ARG A 56 -13.85 -16.64 22.89
N PHE A 57 -13.24 -15.45 22.93
CA PHE A 57 -13.43 -14.41 21.93
C PHE A 57 -12.94 -14.89 20.55
N LEU A 58 -13.81 -14.74 19.55
CA LEU A 58 -13.53 -15.05 18.15
C LEU A 58 -13.07 -13.80 17.44
N GLN A 59 -12.10 -13.96 16.55
CA GLN A 59 -11.66 -12.91 15.65
C GLN A 59 -12.53 -12.94 14.37
N GLU A 60 -12.84 -11.78 13.84
CA GLU A 60 -13.58 -11.64 12.58
C GLU A 60 -12.88 -12.36 11.41
N GLY A 61 -13.67 -12.98 10.54
CA GLY A 61 -13.18 -13.73 9.38
C GLY A 61 -12.83 -15.21 9.64
N TRP A 62 -12.95 -15.70 10.88
CA TRP A 62 -12.74 -17.12 11.17
C TRP A 62 -14.00 -17.93 10.83
N VAL A 63 -13.84 -18.99 10.02
CA VAL A 63 -14.90 -19.93 9.62
C VAL A 63 -14.96 -21.12 10.59
N LYS A 64 -13.82 -21.48 11.19
CA LYS A 64 -13.70 -22.61 12.13
C LYS A 64 -12.77 -22.24 13.28
N TYR A 65 -13.17 -22.55 14.51
CA TYR A 65 -12.32 -22.26 15.67
C TYR A 65 -11.27 -23.38 15.85
N PRO A 66 -9.96 -23.08 15.91
CA PRO A 66 -8.89 -24.08 16.02
C PRO A 66 -8.84 -24.75 17.40
N HIS A 67 -9.33 -24.11 18.47
CA HIS A 67 -9.26 -24.72 19.80
C HIS A 67 -10.43 -25.65 20.13
N CYS A 68 -11.62 -25.43 19.55
CA CYS A 68 -12.78 -26.29 19.82
C CYS A 68 -13.36 -26.96 18.59
N GLY A 69 -12.89 -26.61 17.39
CA GLY A 69 -13.31 -27.22 16.13
C GLY A 69 -14.73 -26.84 15.68
N SER A 70 -15.44 -25.98 16.42
CA SER A 70 -16.79 -25.55 16.06
C SER A 70 -16.78 -24.68 14.79
N GLU A 71 -17.83 -24.83 13.99
CA GLU A 71 -18.11 -24.01 12.83
C GLU A 71 -18.70 -22.68 13.30
N ILE A 72 -18.10 -21.57 12.86
CA ILE A 72 -18.50 -20.22 13.23
C ILE A 72 -19.30 -19.66 12.06
N PHE A 73 -20.62 -19.55 12.23
CA PHE A 73 -21.47 -18.88 11.26
C PHE A 73 -21.32 -17.36 11.43
N GLN A 74 -20.52 -16.76 10.56
CA GLN A 74 -20.47 -15.29 10.39
C GLN A 74 -21.83 -14.87 9.82
N ALA A 75 -22.65 -14.17 10.62
CA ALA A 75 -23.86 -13.55 10.09
C ALA A 75 -23.40 -12.39 9.20
N ARG A 76 -23.43 -12.60 7.88
CA ARG A 76 -23.24 -11.54 6.89
C ARG A 76 -24.57 -10.77 6.84
N GLU A 77 -24.59 -9.58 7.41
CA GLU A 77 -25.69 -8.60 7.30
C GLU A 77 -25.61 -7.86 5.95
#